data_AF-A0A355TXX1-F1
#
_entry.id   AF-A0A355TXX1-F1
#
_cell.length_a   1.000
_cell.length_b   1.000
_cell.length_c   1.000
_cell.angle_alpha   90.00
_cell.angle_beta   90.00
_cell.angle_gamma   90.00
#
_symmetry.space_group_name_H-M   'P 1'
#
loop_
_entity.id
_entity.type
_entity.pdbx_description
1 polymer ?
#
loop_
_entity_poly.entity_id
_entity_poly.type
_entity_poly.pdbx_seq_one_letter_code
_entity_poly.pdbx_strand_id
1 'polypeptide(L)'
;MLTIDEIKNISFRKATLSGGYRAEDVDAFIDEVIATFEQQKKEKTNLVHKIDVLATRVEQYRADEETVRNALLASQKVSDACVKEAKDKAAKIVRDAERKAQVLVADANKMTAKEKENYLQLQADAVNLRSELIELYKSHIQSISDLPTVQDYEKVEAEIEDKYPTDDIQIQVNEPETEETVAEVSDVDTGNSEPEETDEYVKEVISEPVHSRKTSAKKASKFAHLKFGDNYDVSAE
;
A
#
# COMPACT_ATOMS: atom_id res chain seq x y z
N MET A 1 -21.20 54.76 64.84
CA MET A 1 -21.67 53.47 65.39
C MET A 1 -20.87 53.22 66.65
N LEU A 2 -21.51 52.77 67.73
CA LEU A 2 -20.79 52.37 68.93
C LEU A 2 -19.98 51.10 68.66
N THR A 3 -18.77 51.05 69.16
CA THR A 3 -17.94 49.85 69.21
C THR A 3 -18.27 49.03 70.45
N ILE A 4 -17.94 47.74 70.42
CA ILE A 4 -18.12 46.85 71.57
C ILE A 4 -17.37 47.39 72.80
N ASP A 5 -16.21 48.00 72.60
CA ASP A 5 -15.41 48.60 73.67
C ASP A 5 -16.04 49.87 74.25
N GLU A 6 -16.75 50.66 73.43
CA GLU A 6 -17.52 51.81 73.90
C GLU A 6 -18.78 51.40 74.68
N ILE A 7 -19.41 50.26 74.32
CA ILE A 7 -20.55 49.70 75.06
C ILE A 7 -20.09 49.14 76.41
N LYS A 8 -18.92 48.48 76.47
CA LYS A 8 -18.34 47.92 77.70
C LYS A 8 -17.95 48.98 78.73
N ASN A 9 -17.55 50.17 78.28
CA ASN A 9 -17.05 51.24 79.16
C ASN A 9 -18.07 52.37 79.39
N ILE A 10 -19.32 52.18 78.96
CA ILE A 10 -20.34 53.22 79.14
C ILE A 10 -20.72 53.34 80.63
N SER A 11 -20.90 54.57 81.11
CA SER A 11 -21.36 54.82 82.48
C SER A 11 -22.58 55.73 82.46
N PHE A 12 -23.56 55.42 83.31
CA PHE A 12 -24.79 56.18 83.43
C PHE A 12 -24.79 57.02 84.71
N ARG A 13 -25.32 58.25 84.64
CA ARG A 13 -25.44 59.13 85.80
C ARG A 13 -26.50 58.58 86.76
N LYS A 14 -26.18 58.51 88.06
CA LYS A 14 -27.11 58.02 89.09
C LYS A 14 -28.33 58.94 89.20
N ALA A 15 -29.53 58.35 89.12
CA ALA A 15 -30.78 59.08 89.27
C ALA A 15 -30.98 59.56 90.71
N THR A 16 -31.28 60.85 90.91
CA THR A 16 -31.48 61.50 92.21
C THR A 16 -32.92 61.42 92.73
N LEU A 17 -33.85 60.89 91.93
CA LEU A 17 -35.28 60.76 92.26
C LEU A 17 -35.69 59.28 92.30
N SER A 18 -36.68 58.92 93.12
CA SER A 18 -37.07 57.53 93.48
C SER A 18 -37.68 56.67 92.34
N GLY A 19 -37.41 56.98 91.07
CA GLY A 19 -37.97 56.29 89.90
C GLY A 19 -36.96 55.98 88.78
N GLY A 20 -35.66 55.98 89.06
CA GLY A 20 -34.62 55.63 88.07
C GLY A 20 -34.49 54.11 87.84
N TYR A 21 -33.88 53.73 86.72
CA TYR A 21 -33.54 52.33 86.44
C TYR A 21 -32.60 51.74 87.49
N ARG A 22 -32.78 50.46 87.81
CA ARG A 22 -31.89 49.72 88.72
C ARG A 22 -30.59 49.43 87.98
N ALA A 23 -29.45 49.72 88.62
CA ALA A 23 -28.14 49.50 88.02
C ALA A 23 -27.94 48.03 87.61
N GLU A 24 -28.39 47.10 88.46
CA GLU A 24 -28.33 45.65 88.21
C GLU A 24 -29.04 45.23 86.91
N ASP A 25 -30.22 45.76 86.64
CA ASP A 25 -31.01 45.41 85.44
C ASP A 25 -30.40 46.05 84.18
N VAL A 26 -29.80 47.24 84.31
CA VAL A 26 -29.10 47.93 83.23
C VAL A 26 -27.80 47.20 82.88
N ASP A 27 -27.02 46.78 83.87
CA ASP A 27 -25.78 46.03 83.66
C ASP A 27 -26.06 44.67 82.99
N ALA A 28 -27.10 43.95 83.44
CA ALA A 28 -27.52 42.69 82.81
C ALA A 28 -27.95 42.87 81.35
N PHE A 29 -28.64 43.97 81.03
CA PHE A 29 -29.01 44.30 79.65
C PHE A 29 -27.77 44.67 78.80
N ILE A 30 -26.79 45.40 79.37
CA ILE A 30 -25.55 45.73 78.68
C ILE A 30 -24.77 44.45 78.32
N ASP A 31 -24.69 43.48 79.24
CA ASP A 31 -24.04 42.19 78.98
C ASP A 31 -24.73 41.42 77.82
N GLU A 32 -26.06 41.40 77.78
CA GLU A 32 -26.83 40.79 76.69
C GLU A 32 -26.60 41.51 75.35
N VAL A 33 -26.60 42.85 75.36
CA VAL A 33 -26.30 43.66 74.17
C VAL A 33 -24.88 43.38 73.68
N ILE A 34 -23.89 43.31 74.56
CA ILE A 34 -22.50 42.98 74.22
C ILE A 34 -22.43 41.61 73.55
N ALA A 35 -23.02 40.58 74.16
CA ALA A 35 -23.01 39.22 73.62
C ALA A 35 -23.66 39.15 72.23
N THR A 36 -24.81 39.81 72.07
CA THR A 36 -25.53 39.84 70.79
C THR A 36 -24.74 40.58 69.72
N PHE A 37 -24.08 41.69 70.07
CA PHE A 37 -23.27 42.47 69.14
C PHE A 37 -21.99 41.74 68.72
N GLU A 38 -21.34 41.04 69.65
CA GLU A 38 -20.20 40.16 69.36
C GLU A 38 -20.61 39.03 68.41
N GLN A 39 -21.75 38.40 68.66
CA GLN A 39 -22.32 37.38 67.76
C GLN A 39 -22.61 37.96 66.36
N GLN A 40 -23.29 39.10 66.27
CA GLN A 40 -23.57 39.77 64.99
C GLN A 40 -22.30 40.15 64.24
N LYS A 41 -21.26 40.63 64.94
CA LYS A 41 -19.96 40.96 64.35
C LYS A 41 -19.31 39.70 63.76
N LYS A 42 -19.32 38.59 64.51
CA LYS A 42 -18.79 37.29 64.06
C LYS A 42 -19.55 36.74 62.85
N GLU A 43 -20.88 36.83 62.86
CA GLU A 43 -21.72 36.43 61.73
C GLU A 43 -21.45 37.29 60.50
N LYS A 44 -21.35 38.61 60.67
CA LYS A 44 -20.98 39.54 59.59
C LYS A 44 -19.64 39.17 58.96
N THR A 45 -18.60 38.91 59.77
CA THR A 45 -17.30 38.51 59.23
C THR A 45 -17.36 37.17 58.49
N ASN A 46 -18.13 36.21 59.02
CA ASN A 46 -18.32 34.92 58.37
C ASN A 46 -19.06 35.05 57.03
N LEU A 47 -20.09 35.92 56.98
CA LEU A 47 -20.85 36.18 55.76
C LEU A 47 -20.00 36.89 54.71
N VAL A 48 -19.22 37.91 55.10
CA VAL A 48 -18.29 38.60 54.20
C VAL A 48 -17.27 37.60 53.63
N HIS A 49 -16.67 36.76 54.46
CA HIS A 49 -15.75 35.73 53.99
C HIS A 49 -16.40 34.73 53.01
N LYS A 50 -17.64 34.31 53.28
CA LYS A 50 -18.40 33.45 52.35
C LYS A 50 -18.68 34.14 51.02
N ILE A 51 -19.01 35.43 51.04
CA ILE A 51 -19.22 36.23 49.82
C ILE A 51 -17.93 36.28 49.01
N ASP A 52 -16.78 36.52 49.64
CA ASP A 52 -15.49 36.56 48.95
C ASP A 52 -15.17 35.22 48.28
N VAL A 53 -15.33 34.11 49.02
CA VAL A 53 -15.11 32.76 48.46
C VAL A 53 -16.06 32.46 47.31
N LEU A 54 -17.34 32.84 47.43
CA LEU A 54 -18.32 32.66 46.36
C LEU A 54 -17.98 33.51 45.14
N ALA A 55 -17.57 34.77 45.32
CA ALA A 55 -17.17 35.65 44.24
C ALA A 55 -15.97 35.09 43.47
N THR A 56 -14.92 34.64 44.17
CA THR A 56 -13.76 33.99 43.55
C THR A 56 -14.15 32.72 42.80
N ARG A 57 -15.03 31.88 43.36
CA ARG A 57 -15.51 30.68 42.65
C ARG A 57 -16.30 31.02 41.40
N VAL A 58 -17.13 32.05 41.44
CA VAL A 58 -17.88 32.51 40.25
C VAL A 58 -16.92 32.98 39.17
N GLU A 59 -15.89 33.76 39.50
CA GLU A 59 -14.88 34.17 38.54
C GLU A 59 -14.14 32.96 37.93
N GLN A 60 -13.77 31.99 38.77
CA GLN A 60 -13.11 30.78 38.31
C GLN A 60 -14.00 29.97 37.35
N TYR A 61 -15.29 29.78 37.68
CA TYR A 61 -16.21 29.09 36.77
C TYR A 61 -16.40 29.81 35.44
N ARG A 62 -16.37 31.16 35.43
CA ARG A 62 -16.43 31.92 34.18
C ARG A 62 -15.17 31.73 33.33
N ALA A 63 -14.00 31.70 33.95
CA ALA A 63 -12.74 31.42 33.25
C ALA A 63 -12.70 29.97 32.71
N ASP A 64 -13.21 29.00 33.48
CA ASP A 64 -13.33 27.61 33.05
C ASP A 64 -14.32 27.47 31.89
N GLU A 65 -15.48 28.14 31.95
CA GLU A 65 -16.46 28.17 30.87
C GLU A 65 -15.86 28.74 29.58
N GLU A 66 -15.11 29.83 29.66
CA GLU A 66 -14.40 30.41 28.51
C GLU A 66 -13.37 29.43 27.93
N THR A 67 -12.62 28.75 28.80
CA THR A 67 -11.64 27.73 28.39
C THR A 67 -12.32 26.57 27.66
N VAL A 68 -13.43 26.06 28.20
CA VAL A 68 -14.22 24.98 27.58
C VAL A 68 -14.79 25.45 26.24
N ARG A 69 -15.35 26.65 26.18
CA ARG A 69 -15.88 27.23 24.93
C ARG A 69 -14.79 27.34 23.86
N ASN A 70 -13.61 27.82 24.24
CA ASN A 70 -12.47 27.93 23.33
C ASN A 70 -11.97 26.55 22.87
N ALA A 71 -11.92 25.56 23.77
CA ALA A 71 -11.57 24.19 23.43
C ALA A 71 -12.57 23.57 22.45
N LEU A 72 -13.87 23.81 22.63
CA LEU A 72 -14.91 23.33 21.71
C LEU A 72 -14.78 23.95 20.32
N LEU A 73 -14.56 25.28 20.24
CA LEU A 73 -14.35 25.95 18.96
C LEU A 73 -13.07 25.47 18.25
N ALA A 74 -11.99 25.26 19.00
CA ALA A 74 -10.75 24.70 18.46
C ALA A 74 -10.98 23.27 17.95
N SER A 75 -11.66 22.43 18.73
CA SER A 75 -12.00 21.05 18.36
C SER A 75 -12.86 21.00 17.09
N GLN A 76 -13.87 21.86 16.97
CA GLN A 76 -14.69 21.98 15.78
C GLN A 76 -13.84 22.38 14.56
N LYS A 77 -12.99 23.40 14.69
CA LYS A 77 -12.11 23.85 13.61
C LYS A 77 -11.16 22.75 13.15
N VAL A 78 -10.59 21.98 14.07
CA VAL A 78 -9.72 20.84 13.76
C VAL A 78 -10.52 19.73 13.07
N SER A 79 -11.75 19.48 13.52
CA SER A 79 -12.63 18.49 12.90
C SER A 79 -12.98 18.88 11.46
N ASP A 80 -13.36 20.13 11.22
CA ASP A 80 -13.66 20.65 9.89
C ASP A 80 -12.45 20.60 8.97
N ALA A 81 -11.27 20.96 9.49
CA ALA A 81 -10.00 20.85 8.75
C ALA A 81 -9.68 19.40 8.39
N CYS A 82 -9.86 18.46 9.32
CA CYS A 82 -9.65 17.03 9.09
C CYS A 82 -10.60 16.48 8.02
N VAL A 83 -11.88 16.83 8.08
CA VAL A 83 -12.87 16.43 7.07
C VAL A 83 -12.51 17.00 5.70
N LYS A 84 -12.10 18.26 5.62
CA LYS A 84 -11.66 18.88 4.37
C LYS A 84 -10.43 18.17 3.81
N GLU A 85 -9.41 17.93 4.62
CA GLU A 85 -8.19 17.25 4.21
C GLU A 85 -8.47 15.81 3.73
N ALA A 86 -9.34 15.08 4.43
CA ALA A 86 -9.77 13.75 4.02
C ALA A 86 -10.49 13.76 2.67
N LYS A 87 -11.38 14.74 2.43
CA LYS A 87 -12.06 14.93 1.14
C LYS A 87 -11.07 15.27 0.02
N ASP A 88 -10.10 16.16 0.28
CA ASP A 88 -9.08 16.53 -0.70
C ASP A 88 -8.18 15.35 -1.06
N LYS A 89 -7.77 14.55 -0.06
CA LYS A 89 -7.01 13.31 -0.26
C LYS A 89 -7.81 12.29 -1.06
N ALA A 90 -9.07 12.07 -0.70
CA ALA A 90 -9.95 11.16 -1.43
C ALA A 90 -10.12 11.59 -2.89
N ALA A 91 -10.39 12.88 -3.13
CA ALA A 91 -10.53 13.43 -4.48
C ALA A 91 -9.23 13.30 -5.29
N LYS A 92 -8.06 13.43 -4.64
CA LYS A 92 -6.77 13.20 -5.30
C LYS A 92 -6.58 11.73 -5.68
N ILE A 93 -6.90 10.80 -4.78
CA ILE A 93 -6.81 9.35 -5.05
C ILE A 93 -7.71 8.97 -6.22
N VAL A 94 -8.95 9.44 -6.23
CA VAL A 94 -9.90 9.19 -7.32
C VAL A 94 -9.36 9.74 -8.64
N ARG A 95 -8.91 11.00 -8.68
CA ARG A 95 -8.32 11.59 -9.90
C ARG A 95 -7.08 10.85 -10.39
N ASP A 96 -6.22 10.40 -9.48
CA ASP A 96 -5.03 9.65 -9.84
C ASP A 96 -5.37 8.24 -10.35
N ALA A 97 -6.38 7.59 -9.77
CA ALA A 97 -6.90 6.32 -10.24
C ALA A 97 -7.56 6.44 -11.63
N GLU A 98 -8.39 7.47 -11.83
CA GLU A 98 -9.01 7.77 -13.13
C GLU A 98 -7.96 8.04 -14.21
N ARG A 99 -6.92 8.84 -13.91
CA ARG A 99 -5.83 9.09 -14.85
C ARG A 99 -5.10 7.80 -15.22
N LYS A 100 -4.79 6.95 -14.23
CA LYS A 100 -4.14 5.66 -14.48
C LYS A 100 -5.01 4.73 -15.31
N ALA A 101 -6.31 4.67 -15.03
CA ALA A 101 -7.26 3.88 -15.79
C ALA A 101 -7.35 4.37 -17.24
N GLN A 102 -7.44 5.69 -17.46
CA GLN A 102 -7.46 6.28 -18.80
C GLN A 102 -6.18 5.96 -19.60
N VAL A 103 -5.01 6.07 -18.97
CA VAL A 103 -3.74 5.71 -19.59
C VAL A 103 -3.71 4.22 -19.95
N LEU A 104 -4.14 3.35 -19.04
CA LEU A 104 -4.16 1.90 -19.27
C LEU A 104 -5.11 1.52 -20.42
N VAL A 105 -6.30 2.12 -20.48
CA VAL A 105 -7.25 1.89 -21.59
C VAL A 105 -6.67 2.40 -22.91
N ALA A 106 -6.05 3.58 -22.91
CA ALA A 106 -5.42 4.12 -24.12
C ALA A 106 -4.27 3.22 -24.62
N ASP A 107 -3.44 2.71 -23.71
CA ASP A 107 -2.34 1.80 -24.05
C ASP A 107 -2.85 0.45 -24.56
N ALA A 108 -3.84 -0.14 -23.89
CA ALA A 108 -4.47 -1.39 -24.32
C ALA A 108 -5.10 -1.25 -25.72
N ASN A 109 -5.76 -0.13 -26.01
CA ASN A 109 -6.32 0.15 -27.33
C ASN A 109 -5.22 0.29 -28.38
N LYS A 110 -4.11 0.97 -28.05
CA LYS A 110 -2.95 1.11 -28.94
C LYS A 110 -2.31 -0.24 -29.25
N MET A 111 -2.11 -1.09 -28.23
CA MET A 111 -1.59 -2.45 -28.40
C MET A 111 -2.53 -3.29 -29.27
N THR A 112 -3.83 -3.23 -29.02
CA THR A 112 -4.84 -3.95 -29.82
C THR A 112 -4.84 -3.51 -31.28
N ALA A 113 -4.72 -2.21 -31.54
CA ALA A 113 -4.64 -1.68 -32.90
C ALA A 113 -3.37 -2.18 -33.62
N LYS A 114 -2.22 -2.17 -32.94
CA LYS A 114 -0.96 -2.69 -33.48
C LYS A 114 -1.04 -4.19 -33.76
N GLU A 115 -1.61 -4.97 -32.84
CA GLU A 115 -1.75 -6.41 -33.02
C GLU A 115 -2.66 -6.75 -34.19
N LYS A 116 -3.75 -5.99 -34.37
CA LYS A 116 -4.61 -6.11 -35.55
C LYS A 116 -3.87 -5.79 -36.84
N GLU A 117 -3.01 -4.77 -36.84
CA GLU A 117 -2.18 -4.44 -38.01
C GLU A 117 -1.20 -5.58 -38.34
N ASN A 118 -0.48 -6.10 -37.33
CA ASN A 118 0.42 -7.24 -37.49
C ASN A 118 -0.32 -8.47 -38.04
N TYR A 119 -1.52 -8.77 -37.52
CA TYR A 119 -2.34 -9.88 -37.98
C TYR A 119 -2.72 -9.74 -39.45
N LEU A 120 -3.12 -8.54 -39.89
CA LEU A 120 -3.46 -8.27 -41.28
C LEU A 120 -2.23 -8.38 -42.20
N GLN A 121 -1.06 -7.92 -41.75
CA GLN A 121 0.20 -8.09 -42.48
C GLN A 121 0.54 -9.58 -42.65
N LEU A 122 0.49 -10.36 -41.56
CA LEU A 122 0.75 -11.80 -41.60
C LEU A 122 -0.23 -12.54 -42.53
N GLN A 123 -1.51 -12.13 -42.54
CA GLN A 123 -2.49 -12.70 -43.46
C GLN A 123 -2.16 -12.36 -44.92
N ALA A 124 -1.74 -11.13 -45.20
CA ALA A 124 -1.31 -10.72 -46.53
C ALA A 124 -0.06 -11.50 -46.98
N ASP A 125 0.92 -11.67 -46.10
CA ASP A 125 2.14 -12.44 -46.37
C ASP A 125 1.82 -13.92 -46.65
N ALA A 126 0.87 -14.53 -45.92
CA ALA A 126 0.43 -15.89 -46.20
C ALA A 126 -0.24 -16.03 -47.58
N VAL A 127 -1.00 -15.01 -48.03
CA VAL A 127 -1.58 -14.98 -49.37
C VAL A 127 -0.51 -14.81 -50.45
N ASN A 128 0.49 -13.94 -50.20
CA ASN A 128 1.62 -13.75 -51.11
C ASN A 128 2.43 -15.05 -51.25
N LEU A 129 2.82 -15.67 -50.13
CA LEU A 129 3.53 -16.95 -50.09
C LEU A 129 2.79 -18.05 -50.85
N ARG A 130 1.46 -18.15 -50.64
CA ARG A 130 0.64 -19.11 -51.40
C ARG A 130 0.72 -18.87 -52.90
N SER A 131 0.68 -17.60 -53.32
CA SER A 131 0.75 -17.23 -54.74
C SER A 131 2.13 -17.57 -55.33
N GLU A 132 3.20 -17.25 -54.61
CA GLU A 132 4.59 -17.59 -54.96
C GLU A 132 4.81 -19.11 -55.08
N LEU A 133 4.29 -19.90 -54.13
CA LEU A 133 4.33 -21.37 -54.20
C LEU A 133 3.62 -21.91 -55.44
N ILE A 134 2.42 -21.40 -55.74
CA ILE A 134 1.67 -21.82 -56.93
C ILE A 134 2.45 -21.51 -58.20
N GLU A 135 3.06 -20.33 -58.28
CA GLU A 135 3.88 -19.93 -59.43
C GLU A 135 5.12 -20.82 -59.57
N LEU A 136 5.82 -21.09 -58.46
CA LEU A 136 6.98 -21.98 -58.42
C LEU A 136 6.61 -23.40 -58.88
N TYR A 137 5.52 -23.95 -58.37
CA TYR A 137 5.06 -25.29 -58.79
C TYR A 137 4.68 -25.33 -60.27
N LYS A 138 4.04 -24.29 -60.80
CA LYS A 138 3.74 -24.21 -62.24
C LYS A 138 5.02 -24.21 -63.08
N SER A 139 6.02 -23.42 -62.68
CA SER A 139 7.33 -23.38 -63.33
C SER A 139 8.04 -24.74 -63.32
N HIS A 140 8.01 -25.44 -62.18
CA HIS A 140 8.55 -26.80 -62.08
C HIS A 140 7.80 -27.81 -62.95
N ILE A 141 6.47 -27.76 -62.98
CA ILE A 141 5.65 -28.65 -63.83
C ILE A 141 5.94 -28.38 -65.31
N GLN A 142 6.07 -27.12 -65.70
CA GLN A 142 6.44 -26.75 -67.07
C GLN A 142 7.83 -27.28 -67.43
N SER A 143 8.81 -27.10 -66.54
CA SER A 143 10.17 -27.63 -66.74
C SER A 143 10.19 -29.16 -66.90
N ILE A 144 9.36 -29.89 -66.15
CA ILE A 144 9.20 -31.34 -66.30
C ILE A 144 8.50 -31.69 -67.63
N SER A 145 7.51 -30.90 -68.03
CA SER A 145 6.77 -31.12 -69.29
C SER A 145 7.63 -30.84 -70.52
N ASP A 146 8.63 -29.96 -70.39
CA ASP A 146 9.60 -29.63 -71.44
C ASP A 146 10.73 -30.68 -71.54
N LEU A 147 10.79 -31.67 -70.64
CA LEU A 147 11.74 -32.77 -70.76
C LEU A 147 11.36 -33.66 -71.97
N PRO A 148 12.35 -34.17 -72.73
CA PRO A 148 12.09 -35.03 -73.88
C PRO A 148 11.24 -36.23 -73.45
N THR A 149 10.16 -36.49 -74.20
CA THR A 149 9.34 -37.67 -73.95
C THR A 149 10.05 -38.91 -74.49
N VAL A 150 9.68 -40.11 -74.04
CA VAL A 150 10.21 -41.39 -74.57
C VAL A 150 10.14 -41.44 -76.11
N GLN A 151 9.12 -40.84 -76.73
CA GLN A 151 9.01 -40.74 -78.18
C GLN A 151 10.03 -39.79 -78.83
N ASP A 152 10.49 -38.75 -78.13
CA ASP A 152 11.53 -37.86 -78.63
C ASP A 152 12.91 -38.50 -78.42
N TYR A 153 13.08 -39.27 -77.34
CA TYR A 153 14.23 -40.14 -77.16
C TYR A 153 14.33 -41.18 -78.29
N GLU A 154 13.27 -41.92 -78.59
CA GLU A 154 13.23 -42.93 -79.66
C GLU A 154 13.50 -42.33 -81.05
N LYS A 155 13.06 -41.09 -81.32
CA LYS A 155 13.39 -40.39 -82.58
C LYS A 155 14.85 -40.01 -82.65
N VAL A 156 15.40 -39.49 -81.56
CA VAL A 156 16.83 -39.14 -81.48
C VAL A 156 17.68 -40.41 -81.56
N GLU A 157 17.24 -41.52 -80.96
CA GLU A 157 17.89 -42.83 -81.03
C GLU A 157 17.88 -43.38 -82.47
N ALA A 158 16.73 -43.37 -83.13
CA ALA A 158 16.63 -43.79 -84.53
C ALA A 158 17.43 -42.88 -85.49
N GLU A 159 17.46 -41.57 -85.26
CA GLU A 159 18.30 -40.64 -86.02
C GLU A 159 19.80 -40.85 -85.76
N ILE A 160 20.20 -41.25 -84.54
CA ILE A 160 21.59 -41.58 -84.21
C ILE A 160 21.99 -42.91 -84.83
N GLU A 161 21.13 -43.94 -84.79
CA GLU A 161 21.37 -45.24 -85.43
C GLU A 161 21.50 -45.13 -86.95
N ASP A 162 20.69 -44.29 -87.60
CA ASP A 162 20.74 -44.08 -89.06
C ASP A 162 22.00 -43.30 -89.49
N LYS A 163 22.48 -42.38 -88.64
CA LYS A 163 23.65 -41.53 -88.90
C LYS A 163 24.98 -42.21 -88.52
N TYR A 164 24.94 -43.16 -87.59
CA TYR A 164 26.07 -43.97 -87.14
C TYR A 164 25.63 -45.43 -86.93
N PRO A 165 25.57 -46.24 -88.01
CA PRO A 165 25.23 -47.64 -87.89
C PRO A 165 26.30 -48.34 -87.08
N THR A 166 25.94 -48.80 -85.88
CA THR A 166 26.83 -49.54 -84.99
C THR A 166 26.21 -50.91 -84.80
N ASP A 167 26.90 -51.98 -85.19
CA ASP A 167 26.45 -53.34 -84.89
C ASP A 167 26.43 -53.54 -83.36
N ASP A 168 25.45 -54.28 -82.86
CA ASP A 168 25.32 -54.64 -81.44
C ASP A 168 26.63 -55.23 -80.90
N ILE A 169 27.36 -54.43 -80.13
CA ILE A 169 28.47 -54.94 -79.32
C ILE A 169 27.86 -55.65 -78.11
N GLN A 170 27.86 -56.98 -78.13
CA GLN A 170 27.61 -57.79 -76.94
C GLN A 170 28.72 -57.54 -75.90
N ILE A 171 28.45 -56.65 -74.95
CA ILE A 171 29.27 -56.54 -73.75
C ILE A 171 28.92 -57.74 -72.87
N GLN A 172 29.84 -58.70 -72.80
CA GLN A 172 29.81 -59.74 -71.79
C GLN A 172 29.96 -59.09 -70.41
N VAL A 173 28.96 -59.33 -69.56
CA VAL A 173 29.00 -59.07 -68.13
C VAL A 173 30.12 -59.92 -67.55
N ASN A 174 31.24 -59.30 -67.17
CA ASN A 174 32.15 -59.89 -66.21
C ASN A 174 31.80 -59.32 -64.84
N GLU A 175 31.12 -60.16 -64.07
CA GLU A 175 30.84 -60.03 -62.65
C GLU A 175 32.15 -60.19 -61.85
N PRO A 176 32.52 -59.22 -60.98
CA PRO A 176 33.38 -59.51 -59.85
C PRO A 176 32.53 -59.74 -58.59
N GLU A 177 32.56 -60.97 -58.09
CA GLU A 177 32.05 -61.35 -56.78
C GLU A 177 32.86 -60.69 -55.65
N THR A 178 32.11 -60.03 -54.75
CA THR A 178 32.27 -59.85 -53.29
C THR A 178 33.54 -59.20 -52.70
N GLU A 179 33.33 -58.07 -52.02
CA GLU A 179 33.76 -57.91 -50.61
C GLU A 179 32.56 -57.44 -49.77
N GLU A 180 32.21 -58.27 -48.79
CA GLU A 180 31.26 -57.96 -47.71
C GLU A 180 31.81 -56.80 -46.87
N THR A 181 31.02 -55.73 -46.69
CA THR A 181 31.05 -54.98 -45.44
C THR A 181 29.63 -54.84 -44.92
N VAL A 182 29.37 -55.68 -43.92
CA VAL A 182 28.26 -55.56 -42.98
C VAL A 182 28.47 -54.25 -42.20
N ALA A 183 27.54 -53.31 -42.35
CA ALA A 183 27.30 -52.27 -41.34
C ALA A 183 25.83 -52.35 -40.97
N GLU A 184 25.62 -53.17 -39.94
CA GLU A 184 24.36 -53.51 -39.30
C GLU A 184 23.69 -52.25 -38.71
N VAL A 185 22.43 -52.08 -39.08
CA VAL A 185 21.46 -51.25 -38.38
C VAL A 185 21.27 -51.82 -36.96
N SER A 186 21.46 -50.99 -35.94
CA SER A 186 21.00 -51.30 -34.59
C SER A 186 20.15 -50.14 -34.07
N ASP A 187 18.85 -50.42 -33.95
CA ASP A 187 17.90 -49.64 -33.16
C ASP A 187 17.67 -50.32 -31.80
N VAL A 188 17.35 -49.49 -30.80
CA VAL A 188 16.65 -49.73 -29.51
C VAL A 188 17.48 -49.93 -28.21
N ASP A 189 17.62 -48.82 -27.48
CA ASP A 189 17.20 -48.56 -26.08
C ASP A 189 17.39 -49.63 -24.96
N THR A 190 18.26 -49.38 -23.98
CA THR A 190 17.92 -49.07 -22.56
C THR A 190 19.19 -48.92 -21.69
N GLY A 191 19.34 -47.80 -20.97
CA GLY A 191 20.37 -47.70 -19.92
C GLY A 191 20.87 -46.31 -19.51
N ASN A 192 19.98 -45.46 -19.01
CA ASN A 192 20.19 -44.47 -17.94
C ASN A 192 21.54 -43.71 -17.86
N SER A 193 21.54 -42.45 -18.31
CA SER A 193 22.25 -41.35 -17.64
C SER A 193 21.75 -40.00 -18.17
N GLU A 194 21.20 -39.18 -17.28
CA GLU A 194 20.71 -37.81 -17.48
C GLU A 194 21.67 -36.93 -18.31
N PRO A 195 21.11 -36.03 -19.12
CA PRO A 195 21.33 -34.62 -18.80
C PRO A 195 20.08 -33.75 -18.96
N GLU A 196 20.01 -32.75 -18.08
CA GLU A 196 18.92 -31.80 -17.89
C GLU A 196 18.67 -30.87 -19.09
N GLU A 197 17.39 -30.51 -19.27
CA GLU A 197 16.89 -29.42 -20.11
C GLU A 197 17.58 -28.08 -19.79
N THR A 198 17.96 -27.33 -20.83
CA THR A 198 18.14 -25.88 -20.69
C THR A 198 17.44 -25.15 -21.85
N ASP A 199 16.20 -24.73 -21.61
CA ASP A 199 15.59 -23.58 -22.30
C ASP A 199 15.64 -22.36 -21.35
N GLU A 200 16.58 -21.48 -21.69
CA GLU A 200 16.49 -20.02 -21.77
C GLU A 200 15.32 -19.28 -21.08
N TYR A 201 15.64 -18.38 -20.12
CA TYR A 201 15.03 -17.04 -20.03
C TYR A 201 15.98 -16.05 -19.34
N VAL A 202 16.41 -15.05 -20.11
CA VAL A 202 17.18 -13.88 -19.66
C VAL A 202 16.25 -12.80 -19.09
N LYS A 203 16.61 -12.24 -17.93
CA LYS A 203 16.33 -10.84 -17.59
C LYS A 203 17.46 -10.25 -16.74
N GLU A 204 18.29 -9.44 -17.38
CA GLU A 204 19.15 -8.45 -16.75
C GLU A 204 18.32 -7.44 -15.94
N VAL A 205 18.79 -7.08 -14.73
CA VAL A 205 18.85 -5.68 -14.28
C VAL A 205 20.04 -5.49 -13.31
N ILE A 206 21.11 -4.91 -13.85
CA ILE A 206 21.92 -3.76 -13.37
C ILE A 206 22.66 -3.83 -12.01
N SER A 207 23.94 -3.49 -12.13
CA SER A 207 25.12 -3.37 -11.27
C SER A 207 25.15 -2.30 -10.16
N GLU A 208 25.69 -2.72 -8.99
CA GLU A 208 26.76 -2.13 -8.12
C GLU A 208 26.71 -0.67 -7.57
N PRO A 209 27.51 -0.27 -6.54
CA PRO A 209 28.39 -1.04 -5.63
C PRO A 209 28.23 -0.74 -4.12
N VAL A 210 28.94 -1.57 -3.35
CA VAL A 210 29.15 -1.52 -1.89
C VAL A 210 30.13 -0.40 -1.48
N HIS A 211 29.84 0.29 -0.36
CA HIS A 211 30.86 0.99 0.42
C HIS A 211 30.83 0.55 1.90
N SER A 212 32.02 0.23 2.37
CA SER A 212 32.36 -0.34 3.68
C SER A 212 31.89 0.47 4.91
N ARG A 213 31.54 -0.25 6.00
CA ARG A 213 32.02 0.11 7.35
C ARG A 213 31.97 -1.05 8.35
N LYS A 214 33.06 -1.13 9.12
CA LYS A 214 33.47 -2.16 10.08
C LYS A 214 32.64 -2.20 11.39
N THR A 215 32.53 -3.43 11.93
CA THR A 215 32.61 -3.86 13.35
C THR A 215 31.69 -3.25 14.42
N SER A 216 30.91 -4.08 15.14
CA SER A 216 31.22 -4.54 16.51
C SER A 216 29.99 -5.06 17.30
N ALA A 217 30.26 -6.09 18.11
CA ALA A 217 29.68 -6.43 19.41
C ALA A 217 28.18 -6.76 19.56
N LYS A 218 27.94 -7.99 20.04
CA LYS A 218 26.69 -8.54 20.60
C LYS A 218 26.02 -7.54 21.59
N LYS A 219 24.73 -7.26 21.39
CA LYS A 219 23.83 -6.73 22.44
C LYS A 219 22.67 -7.70 22.63
N ALA A 220 22.46 -8.13 23.88
CA ALA A 220 21.36 -8.98 24.29
C ALA A 220 20.00 -8.29 24.01
N SER A 221 19.08 -9.04 23.39
CA SER A 221 17.74 -8.56 23.04
C SER A 221 16.89 -8.36 24.30
N LYS A 222 16.20 -7.21 24.37
CA LYS A 222 15.27 -6.80 25.44
C LYS A 222 14.08 -7.76 25.67
N PHE A 223 13.92 -8.78 24.83
CA PHE A 223 12.79 -9.70 24.85
C PHE A 223 13.15 -11.12 25.32
N ALA A 224 14.39 -11.34 25.78
CA ALA A 224 14.85 -12.68 26.22
C ALA A 224 14.14 -13.23 27.47
N HIS A 225 13.32 -12.42 28.16
CA HIS A 225 12.58 -12.79 29.36
C HIS A 225 11.13 -13.21 29.09
N LEU A 226 10.61 -13.08 27.84
CA LEU A 226 9.24 -13.48 27.52
C LEU A 226 9.21 -14.92 27.00
N LYS A 227 8.51 -15.80 27.72
CA LYS A 227 8.20 -17.18 27.31
C LYS A 227 6.76 -17.20 26.82
N PHE A 228 6.54 -17.50 25.53
CA PHE A 228 5.21 -17.70 24.95
C PHE A 228 5.03 -19.17 24.57
N GLY A 229 3.85 -19.74 24.86
CA GLY A 229 3.47 -21.12 24.57
C GLY A 229 2.72 -21.79 25.72
N ASP A 230 2.09 -22.94 25.44
CA ASP A 230 1.02 -23.63 26.19
C ASP A 230 1.23 -23.97 27.68
N ASN A 231 2.35 -23.56 28.30
CA ASN A 231 2.63 -23.73 29.73
C ASN A 231 2.78 -22.39 30.46
N TYR A 232 1.89 -21.42 30.20
CA TYR A 232 1.82 -20.17 30.95
C TYR A 232 0.84 -20.31 32.13
N ASP A 233 1.38 -20.55 33.33
CA ASP A 233 0.63 -20.65 34.58
C ASP A 233 0.42 -19.24 35.18
N VAL A 234 -0.84 -18.82 35.31
CA VAL A 234 -1.25 -17.52 35.85
C VAL A 234 -1.52 -17.54 37.36
N SER A 235 -0.99 -18.54 38.08
CA SER A 235 -1.25 -18.73 39.52
C SER A 235 -0.11 -18.28 40.45
N ALA A 236 0.93 -17.62 39.97
CA ALA A 236 2.02 -17.13 40.82
C ALA A 236 2.08 -15.59 40.84
N GLU A 237 1.57 -15.02 41.96
CA GLU A 237 1.69 -13.65 42.51
C GLU A 237 1.72 -12.44 41.57
#